data_AF-A0A530JYP3-F1
#
_entry.id   AF-A0A530JYP3-F1
#
_cell.length_a   1.000
_cell.length_b   1.000
_cell.length_c   1.000
_cell.angle_alpha   90.00
_cell.angle_beta   90.00
_cell.angle_gamma   90.00
#
_symmetry.space_group_name_H-M   'P 1'
#
loop_
_entity.id
_entity.type
_entity.pdbx_description
1 polymer ?
#
loop_
_entity_poly.entity_id
_entity_poly.type
_entity_poly.pdbx_seq_one_letter_code
_entity_poly.pdbx_strand_id
1 'polypeptide(L)'
;MGRRPDKLAADDAAWQLAVAREAVIRPLAAKRRLSPADVGPACRQLGLSRSRIYQLLDRYRSAPVTSSLLGHSRGPEKGFRRLTDEIEAIIEQAMRDTYRKPERPTVSAFHDRVRALCHGNGVAPPSWKA
;
A
#
# COMPACT_ATOMS: atom_id res chain seq x y z
N MET A 1 6.91 -1.91 -3.71
CA MET A 1 6.01 -2.81 -4.45
C MET A 1 4.78 -3.05 -3.58
N GLY A 2 3.57 -2.83 -4.09
CA GLY A 2 2.35 -3.08 -3.32
C GLY A 2 2.09 -4.58 -3.17
N ARG A 3 1.33 -4.98 -2.15
CA ARG A 3 0.83 -6.36 -2.02
C ARG A 3 -0.05 -6.67 -3.23
N ARG A 4 0.20 -7.78 -3.93
CA ARG A 4 -0.71 -8.25 -4.99
C ARG A 4 -2.09 -8.47 -4.35
N PRO A 5 -3.17 -7.93 -4.92
CA PRO A 5 -4.51 -8.20 -4.40
C PRO A 5 -4.77 -9.70 -4.43
N ASP A 6 -5.37 -10.21 -3.37
CA ASP A 6 -5.94 -11.54 -3.42
C ASP A 6 -7.11 -11.51 -4.42
N LYS A 7 -7.13 -12.45 -5.37
CA LYS A 7 -8.17 -12.52 -6.41
C LYS A 7 -9.54 -12.79 -5.78
N LEU A 8 -9.57 -13.47 -4.64
CA LEU A 8 -10.78 -13.81 -3.90
C LEU A 8 -11.30 -12.66 -3.03
N ALA A 9 -10.49 -11.62 -2.81
CA ALA A 9 -10.86 -10.44 -2.02
C ALA A 9 -11.11 -9.19 -2.89
N ALA A 10 -11.06 -9.33 -4.22
CA ALA A 10 -11.34 -8.23 -5.12
C ALA A 10 -12.85 -7.99 -5.18
N ASP A 11 -13.27 -6.75 -4.95
CA ASP A 11 -14.66 -6.35 -5.20
C ASP A 11 -15.00 -6.41 -6.71
N ASP A 12 -16.30 -6.51 -7.02
CA ASP A 12 -16.78 -6.64 -8.40
C ASP A 12 -16.36 -5.46 -9.29
N ALA A 13 -16.28 -4.25 -8.72
CA ALA A 13 -15.87 -3.05 -9.44
C ALA A 13 -14.38 -3.10 -9.84
N ALA A 14 -13.53 -3.59 -8.95
CA ALA A 14 -12.11 -3.81 -9.19
C ALA A 14 -11.89 -4.93 -10.23
N TRP A 15 -12.73 -5.96 -10.19
CA TRP A 15 -12.72 -7.02 -11.20
C TRP A 15 -13.13 -6.49 -12.59
N GLN A 16 -14.24 -5.75 -12.68
CA GLN A 16 -14.68 -5.10 -13.92
C GLN A 16 -13.63 -4.15 -14.48
N LEU A 17 -12.96 -3.38 -13.61
CA LEU A 17 -11.85 -2.52 -14.01
C LEU A 17 -10.65 -3.32 -14.54
N ALA A 18 -10.35 -4.49 -13.96
CA ALA A 18 -9.30 -5.36 -14.48
C ALA A 18 -9.66 -5.95 -15.85
N VAL A 19 -10.92 -6.34 -16.06
CA VAL A 19 -11.44 -6.79 -17.36
C VAL A 19 -11.32 -5.67 -18.41
N ALA A 20 -11.72 -4.45 -18.06
CA ALA A 20 -11.61 -3.29 -18.95
C ALA A 20 -10.15 -2.98 -19.33
N ARG A 21 -9.22 -3.11 -18.37
CA ARG A 21 -7.78 -3.00 -18.63
C ARG A 21 -7.27 -4.11 -19.54
N GLU A 22 -7.73 -5.35 -19.34
CA GLU A 22 -7.29 -6.49 -20.12
C GLU A 22 -7.60 -6.34 -21.60
N ALA A 23 -8.80 -5.85 -21.93
CA ALA A 23 -9.21 -5.59 -23.31
C ALA A 23 -8.22 -4.69 -24.06
N VAL A 24 -7.58 -3.75 -23.36
CA VAL A 24 -6.59 -2.83 -23.94
C VAL A 24 -5.16 -3.38 -23.86
N ILE A 25 -4.80 -4.02 -22.75
CA ILE A 25 -3.43 -4.46 -22.48
C ILE A 25 -3.07 -5.74 -23.24
N ARG A 26 -4.01 -6.69 -23.38
CA ARG A 26 -3.79 -7.96 -24.07
C ARG A 26 -3.24 -7.79 -25.51
N PRO A 27 -3.85 -6.97 -26.40
CA PRO A 27 -3.31 -6.79 -27.75
C PRO A 27 -1.94 -6.10 -27.77
N LEU A 28 -1.67 -5.20 -26.82
CA LEU A 28 -0.38 -4.54 -26.68
C LEU A 28 0.71 -5.48 -26.17
N ALA A 29 0.35 -6.39 -25.25
CA ALA A 29 1.27 -7.38 -24.69
C ALA A 29 1.76 -8.38 -25.75
N ALA A 30 0.90 -8.72 -26.73
CA ALA A 30 1.20 -9.62 -27.83
C ALA A 30 2.18 -9.03 -28.88
N LYS A 31 2.36 -7.71 -28.92
CA LYS A 31 3.29 -7.07 -29.86
C LYS A 31 4.75 -7.33 -29.45
N ARG A 32 5.56 -7.80 -30.41
CA ARG A 32 7.01 -8.00 -30.24
C ARG A 32 7.78 -6.69 -30.02
N ARG A 33 7.35 -5.60 -30.68
CA ARG A 33 7.88 -4.24 -30.50
C ARG A 33 6.72 -3.30 -30.21
N LEU A 34 6.82 -2.55 -29.13
CA LEU A 34 5.88 -1.50 -28.75
C LEU A 34 6.45 -0.15 -29.14
N SER A 35 5.66 0.67 -29.82
CA SER A 35 6.00 2.05 -30.13
C SER A 35 5.26 3.02 -29.21
N PRO A 36 5.75 4.26 -29.05
CA PRO A 36 4.99 5.32 -28.37
C PRO A 36 3.60 5.57 -28.98
N ALA A 37 3.43 5.31 -30.29
CA ALA A 37 2.15 5.43 -31.00
C ALA A 37 1.15 4.35 -30.58
N ASP A 38 1.59 3.20 -30.08
CA ASP A 38 0.72 2.16 -29.52
C ASP A 38 0.28 2.51 -28.09
N VAL A 39 1.17 3.10 -27.30
CA VAL A 39 0.94 3.37 -25.87
C VAL A 39 0.09 4.63 -25.66
N GLY A 40 0.23 5.65 -26.52
CA GLY A 40 -0.55 6.90 -26.43
C GLY A 40 -2.07 6.70 -26.41
N PRO A 41 -2.66 5.95 -27.36
CA PRO A 41 -4.09 5.60 -27.34
C PRO A 41 -4.51 4.86 -26.07
N ALA A 42 -3.70 3.90 -25.62
CA ALA A 42 -3.99 3.13 -24.40
C ALA A 42 -4.00 4.00 -23.15
N CYS A 43 -3.09 4.97 -23.06
CA CYS A 43 -3.11 5.98 -22.00
C CYS A 43 -4.42 6.77 -21.97
N ARG A 44 -4.91 7.21 -23.14
CA ARG A 44 -6.16 7.97 -23.24
C ARG A 44 -7.38 7.11 -22.90
N GLN A 45 -7.44 5.88 -23.42
CA GLN A 45 -8.56 4.99 -23.21
C GLN A 45 -8.71 4.55 -21.74
N LEU A 46 -7.58 4.30 -21.05
CA LEU A 46 -7.59 3.87 -19.66
C LEU A 46 -7.46 5.03 -18.65
N GLY A 47 -7.19 6.27 -19.11
CA GLY A 47 -6.90 7.41 -18.24
C GLY A 47 -5.63 7.22 -17.40
N LEU A 48 -4.62 6.50 -17.91
CA LEU A 48 -3.41 6.13 -17.17
C LEU A 48 -2.15 6.76 -17.78
N SER A 49 -1.16 7.03 -16.92
CA SER A 49 0.15 7.48 -17.37
C SER A 49 0.90 6.38 -18.15
N ARG A 50 1.83 6.79 -19.03
CA ARG A 50 2.66 5.83 -19.81
C ARG A 50 3.39 4.83 -18.91
N SER A 51 3.97 5.32 -17.81
CA SER A 51 4.64 4.47 -16.81
C SER A 51 3.69 3.40 -16.26
N ARG A 52 2.45 3.77 -15.95
CA ARG A 52 1.45 2.82 -15.45
C ARG A 52 1.05 1.77 -16.50
N ILE A 53 0.97 2.16 -17.78
CA ILE A 53 0.72 1.21 -18.88
C ILE A 53 1.86 0.19 -18.98
N TYR A 54 3.12 0.62 -18.95
CA TYR A 54 4.25 -0.31 -18.97
C TYR A 54 4.28 -1.25 -17.77
N GLN A 55 3.94 -0.77 -16.57
CA GLN A 55 3.79 -1.62 -15.38
C GLN A 55 2.67 -2.66 -15.51
N LEU A 56 1.59 -2.34 -16.22
CA LEU A 56 0.52 -3.30 -16.49
C LEU A 56 0.96 -4.33 -17.54
N LEU A 57 1.67 -3.89 -18.59
CA LEU A 57 2.22 -4.77 -19.62
C LEU A 57 3.23 -5.78 -19.04
N ASP A 58 4.16 -5.33 -18.22
CA ASP A 58 5.15 -6.19 -17.57
C ASP A 58 4.49 -7.25 -16.67
N ARG A 59 3.50 -6.84 -15.89
CA ARG A 59 2.69 -7.76 -15.06
C ARG A 59 1.90 -8.76 -15.88
N TYR A 60 1.29 -8.33 -16.97
CA TYR A 60 0.52 -9.23 -17.83
C TYR A 60 1.42 -10.19 -18.61
N ARG A 61 2.62 -9.76 -19.03
CA ARG A 61 3.61 -10.63 -19.68
C ARG A 61 4.17 -11.69 -18.75
N SER A 62 4.38 -11.36 -17.48
CA SER A 62 4.81 -12.34 -16.47
C SER A 62 3.68 -13.27 -16.02
N ALA A 63 2.43 -12.81 -16.04
CA ALA A 63 1.24 -13.59 -15.71
C ALA A 63 0.03 -13.16 -16.56
N PRO A 64 -0.27 -13.87 -17.67
CA PRO A 64 -1.30 -13.48 -18.65
C PRO A 64 -2.70 -13.88 -18.18
N VAL A 65 -3.13 -13.29 -17.06
CA VAL A 65 -4.44 -13.51 -16.44
C VAL A 65 -5.04 -12.17 -16.02
N THR A 66 -6.35 -11.97 -16.14
CA THR A 66 -7.07 -10.72 -15.79
C THR A 66 -6.67 -10.18 -14.41
N SER A 67 -6.56 -11.08 -13.43
CA SER A 67 -6.14 -10.77 -12.07
C SER A 67 -4.78 -10.07 -11.94
N SER A 68 -3.85 -10.19 -12.91
CA SER A 68 -2.56 -9.47 -12.86
C SER A 68 -2.73 -7.96 -13.09
N LEU A 69 -3.87 -7.55 -13.65
CA LEU A 69 -4.26 -6.18 -13.94
C LEU A 69 -5.11 -5.53 -12.84
N LEU A 70 -5.40 -6.27 -11.77
CA LEU A 70 -6.01 -5.69 -10.58
C LEU A 70 -5.15 -4.53 -10.05
N GLY A 71 -5.85 -3.50 -9.56
CA GLY A 71 -5.19 -2.39 -8.88
C GLY A 71 -4.52 -2.92 -7.62
N HIS A 72 -3.30 -2.50 -7.33
CA HIS A 72 -2.76 -2.77 -6.00
C HIS A 72 -3.61 -2.01 -4.98
N SER A 73 -3.90 -2.63 -3.84
CA SER A 73 -4.48 -1.92 -2.71
C SER A 73 -3.63 -0.68 -2.48
N ARG A 74 -4.31 0.47 -2.39
CA ARG A 74 -3.65 1.69 -1.91
C ARG A 74 -3.07 1.35 -0.53
N GLY A 75 -1.92 1.93 -0.20
CA GLY A 75 -1.47 1.91 1.19
C GLY A 75 -2.56 2.49 2.10
N PRO A 76 -2.41 2.36 3.43
CA PRO A 76 -3.34 2.96 4.37
C PRO A 76 -3.64 4.42 3.98
N GLU A 77 -4.91 4.81 4.01
CA GLU A 77 -5.28 6.18 3.67
C GLU A 77 -4.55 7.17 4.59
N LYS A 78 -4.38 8.41 4.11
CA LYS A 78 -3.75 9.44 4.93
C LYS A 78 -4.59 9.63 6.21
N GLY A 79 -3.96 9.46 7.36
CA GLY A 79 -4.64 9.52 8.67
C GLY A 79 -5.14 8.17 9.19
N PHE A 80 -4.94 7.08 8.45
CA PHE A 80 -5.18 5.74 8.97
C PHE A 80 -4.24 5.45 10.14
N ARG A 81 -4.82 5.17 11.30
CA ARG A 81 -4.11 4.72 12.51
C ARG A 81 -4.20 3.20 12.58
N ARG A 82 -3.07 2.57 12.87
CA ARG A 82 -3.01 1.11 13.06
C ARG A 82 -3.29 0.70 14.50
N LEU A 83 -3.02 1.61 15.43
CA LEU A 83 -3.21 1.41 16.85
C LEU A 83 -4.56 1.99 17.27
N THR A 84 -5.08 1.48 18.38
CA THR A 84 -6.27 2.06 19.02
C THR A 84 -5.92 3.43 19.57
N ASP A 85 -6.92 4.32 19.66
CA ASP A 85 -6.72 5.68 20.19
C ASP A 85 -6.17 5.67 21.62
N GLU A 86 -6.48 4.64 22.40
CA GLU A 86 -5.92 4.41 23.73
C GLU A 86 -4.40 4.20 23.71
N ILE A 87 -3.89 3.37 22.79
CA ILE A 87 -2.45 3.13 22.66
C ILE A 87 -1.75 4.39 22.10
N GLU A 88 -2.38 5.09 21.16
CA GLU A 88 -1.86 6.36 20.64
C GLU A 88 -1.72 7.41 21.76
N ALA A 89 -2.71 7.51 22.66
CA ALA A 89 -2.64 8.40 23.82
C ALA A 89 -1.49 8.02 24.78
N ILE A 90 -1.25 6.73 24.99
CA ILE A 90 -0.12 6.24 25.79
C ILE A 90 1.22 6.60 25.13
N ILE A 91 1.34 6.48 23.81
CA ILE A 91 2.54 6.85 23.04
C ILE A 91 2.78 8.35 23.15
N GLU A 92 1.75 9.18 22.99
CA GLU A 92 1.88 10.64 23.15
C GLU A 92 2.33 11.01 24.56
N GLN A 93 1.78 10.36 25.59
CA GLN A 93 2.19 10.56 26.96
C GLN A 93 3.66 10.18 27.17
N ALA A 94 4.06 9.00 26.66
CA ALA A 94 5.45 8.56 26.71
C ALA A 94 6.38 9.55 26.00
N MET A 95 5.96 10.10 24.86
CA MET A 95 6.75 11.07 24.09
C MET A 95 6.96 12.35 24.90
N ARG A 96 5.88 12.90 25.47
CA ARG A 96 5.93 14.10 26.31
C ARG A 96 6.83 13.91 27.52
N ASP A 97 6.80 12.76 28.17
CA ASP A 97 7.61 12.49 29.36
C ASP A 97 9.09 12.27 29.02
N THR A 98 9.35 11.62 27.88
CA THR A 98 10.67 11.14 27.49
C THR A 98 11.50 12.22 26.79
N TYR A 99 10.88 13.00 25.90
CA TYR A 99 11.59 13.98 25.06
C TYR A 99 11.42 15.44 25.51
N ARG A 100 10.80 15.69 26.69
CA ARG A 100 10.80 17.03 27.31
C ARG A 100 12.15 17.45 27.88
N LYS A 101 13.07 16.49 28.06
CA LYS A 101 14.40 16.72 28.63
C LYS A 101 15.43 16.87 27.49
N PRO A 102 16.53 17.62 27.70
CA PRO A 102 17.58 17.80 26.67
C PRO A 102 18.29 16.49 26.31
N GLU A 103 18.28 15.52 27.24
CA GLU A 103 18.77 14.17 27.01
C GLU A 103 17.93 13.50 25.92
N ARG A 104 18.61 12.90 24.93
CA ARG A 104 17.97 12.15 23.84
C ARG A 104 18.03 10.66 24.16
N PRO A 105 17.07 10.11 24.92
CA PRO A 105 17.01 8.68 25.15
C PRO A 105 16.86 7.91 23.84
N THR A 106 17.39 6.69 23.83
CA THR A 106 17.35 5.83 22.65
C THR A 106 15.92 5.41 22.32
N VAL A 107 15.68 5.06 21.06
CA VAL A 107 14.38 4.54 20.62
C VAL A 107 13.97 3.29 21.42
N SER A 108 14.94 2.47 21.86
CA SER A 108 14.67 1.32 22.72
C SER A 108 14.15 1.73 24.10
N ALA A 109 14.80 2.71 24.74
CA ALA A 109 14.36 3.20 26.04
C ALA A 109 12.96 3.84 25.99
N PHE A 110 12.66 4.55 24.89
CA PHE A 110 11.32 5.06 24.63
C PHE A 110 10.30 3.92 24.46
N HIS A 111 10.62 2.90 23.68
CA HIS A 111 9.74 1.75 23.47
C HIS A 111 9.49 0.96 24.76
N ASP A 112 10.50 0.78 25.61
CA ASP A 112 10.35 0.14 26.92
C ASP A 112 9.48 0.98 27.86
N ARG A 113 9.56 2.31 27.77
CA ARG A 113 8.66 3.21 28.49
C ARG A 113 7.21 3.08 28.03
N VAL A 114 6.97 3.02 26.72
CA VAL A 114 5.63 2.76 26.15
C VAL A 114 5.10 1.43 26.66
N ARG A 115 5.90 0.36 26.64
CA ARG A 115 5.52 -0.93 27.20
C ARG A 115 5.13 -0.82 28.67
N ALA A 116 5.94 -0.19 29.50
CA ALA A 116 5.66 -0.03 30.93
C ALA A 116 4.31 0.68 31.17
N LEU A 117 4.02 1.74 30.39
CA LEU A 117 2.74 2.44 30.48
C LEU A 117 1.56 1.58 29.99
N CYS A 118 1.70 0.84 28.89
CA CYS A 118 0.67 -0.09 28.42
C CYS A 118 0.33 -1.14 29.49
N HIS A 119 1.34 -1.73 30.14
CA HIS A 119 1.12 -2.71 31.22
C HIS A 119 0.41 -2.07 32.42
N GLY A 120 0.78 -0.85 32.79
CA GLY A 120 0.13 -0.11 33.88
C GLY A 120 -1.34 0.24 33.58
N ASN A 121 -1.72 0.37 32.31
CA ASN A 121 -3.10 0.63 31.88
C ASN A 121 -3.87 -0.65 31.49
N GLY A 122 -3.26 -1.84 31.61
CA GLY A 122 -3.90 -3.11 31.27
C GLY A 122 -4.08 -3.36 29.77
N VAL A 123 -3.36 -2.63 28.91
CA VAL A 123 -3.46 -2.72 27.45
C VAL A 123 -2.27 -3.49 26.87
N ALA A 124 -2.51 -4.28 25.83
CA ALA A 124 -1.44 -4.98 25.12
C ALA A 124 -0.50 -3.96 24.43
N PRO A 125 0.82 -4.03 24.68
CA PRO A 125 1.76 -3.07 24.11
C PRO A 125 1.87 -3.20 22.59
N PRO A 126 2.12 -2.09 21.86
CA PRO A 126 2.31 -2.13 20.42
C PRO A 126 3.58 -2.90 20.04
N SER A 127 3.59 -3.43 18.81
CA SER A 127 4.80 -3.99 18.22
C SER A 127 5.78 -2.89 17.82
N TRP A 128 7.06 -3.21 17.67
CA TRP A 128 8.09 -2.26 17.24
C TRP A 128 7.80 -1.60 15.88
N LYS A 129 7.03 -2.27 15.01
CA LYS A 129 6.70 -1.80 13.64
C LYS A 129 5.25 -1.38 13.48
N ALA A 130 4.55 -1.16 14.59
CA ALA A 130 3.17 -0.70 14.59
C ALA A 130 3.03 0.56 13.72
#